data_AF-A0A452XFM1-F1
#
_entry.id   AF-A0A452XFM1-F1
#
_cell.length_a   1.000
_cell.length_b   1.000
_cell.length_c   1.000
_cell.angle_alpha   90.00
_cell.angle_beta   90.00
_cell.angle_gamma   90.00
#
_symmetry.space_group_name_H-M   'P 1'
#
loop_
_entity.id
_entity.type
_entity.pdbx_description
1 polymer ?
#
loop_
_entity_poly.entity_id
_entity_poly.type
_entity_poly.pdbx_seq_one_letter_code
_entity_poly.pdbx_strand_id
1 'polypeptide(L)'
;ANERRMRYKIDDRINSTTHVIPVDPHLSAIYKDVAGLVGIDGPKKELISWLKNTQEKLKVVAVVGFGGLGKTTLAKQVYDEIGEEFSCKAFVSVSQRPDMTSLLGGLQLK
;
A
#
# COMPACT_ATOMS: atom_id res chain seq x y z
N ALA A 1 11.95 -9.78 38.14
CA ALA A 1 11.77 -9.81 36.67
C ALA A 1 10.37 -10.28 36.20
N ASN A 2 9.40 -10.52 37.09
CA ASN A 2 8.13 -11.19 36.72
C ASN A 2 6.87 -10.28 36.69
N GLU A 3 6.90 -9.10 37.32
CA GLU A 3 5.71 -8.23 37.43
C GLU A 3 5.28 -7.55 36.12
N ARG A 4 6.22 -7.28 35.21
CA ARG A 4 5.88 -6.72 33.88
C ARG A 4 5.12 -7.74 33.03
N ARG A 5 5.44 -9.03 33.13
CA ARG A 5 4.78 -10.10 32.36
C ARG A 5 3.32 -10.31 32.78
N MET A 6 3.05 -10.31 34.09
CA MET A 6 1.69 -10.48 34.63
C MET A 6 0.76 -9.31 34.24
N ARG A 7 1.30 -8.09 34.14
CA ARG A 7 0.53 -6.91 33.71
C ARG A 7 0.00 -7.01 32.29
N TYR A 8 0.73 -7.67 31.40
CA TYR A 8 0.34 -7.78 29.98
C TYR A 8 -0.47 -9.04 29.67
N LYS A 9 -0.77 -9.89 30.66
CA LYS A 9 -1.60 -11.11 30.51
C LYS A 9 -1.28 -11.91 29.25
N ILE A 10 0.02 -12.09 28.97
CA ILE A 10 0.49 -12.67 27.71
C ILE A 10 0.00 -14.12 27.55
N ASP A 11 -0.24 -14.82 28.65
CA ASP A 11 -0.67 -16.22 28.67
C ASP A 11 -2.20 -16.39 28.56
N ASP A 12 -3.02 -15.34 28.72
CA ASP A 12 -4.49 -15.43 28.65
C ASP A 12 -5.03 -15.57 27.21
N ARG A 13 -4.17 -15.50 26.18
CA ARG A 13 -4.63 -15.45 24.76
C ARG A 13 -4.66 -16.80 24.04
N ILE A 14 -4.35 -17.91 24.70
CA ILE A 14 -4.40 -19.23 24.05
C ILE A 14 -5.68 -19.92 24.50
N ASN A 15 -6.83 -19.57 23.89
CA ASN A 15 -8.04 -20.43 23.73
C ASN A 15 -9.17 -19.70 22.97
N SER A 16 -8.84 -18.99 21.90
CA SER A 16 -9.86 -18.54 20.95
C SER A 16 -9.41 -18.94 19.55
N THR A 17 -10.04 -20.01 19.05
CA THR A 17 -10.06 -20.45 17.64
C THR A 17 -10.74 -19.41 16.75
N THR A 18 -10.27 -18.18 16.81
CA THR A 18 -10.55 -17.14 15.83
C THR A 18 -9.51 -17.31 14.75
N HIS A 19 -9.91 -17.70 13.54
CA HIS A 19 -9.09 -17.53 12.36
C HIS A 19 -8.67 -16.06 12.28
N VAL A 20 -7.49 -15.73 12.78
CA VAL A 20 -6.88 -14.41 12.60
C VAL A 20 -6.46 -14.39 11.14
N ILE A 21 -7.33 -13.87 10.26
CA ILE A 21 -6.94 -13.57 8.89
C ILE A 21 -5.78 -12.57 9.01
N PRO A 22 -4.57 -12.91 8.56
CA PRO A 22 -3.46 -11.98 8.59
C PRO A 22 -3.85 -10.79 7.71
N VAL A 23 -4.08 -9.64 8.36
CA VAL A 23 -4.33 -8.38 7.67
C VAL A 23 -3.05 -8.00 6.95
N ASP A 24 -3.11 -7.82 5.63
CA ASP A 24 -1.97 -7.33 4.84
C ASP A 24 -1.48 -6.00 5.45
N PRO A 25 -0.22 -5.91 5.91
CA PRO A 25 0.35 -4.69 6.50
C PRO A 25 0.18 -3.44 5.62
N HIS A 26 0.10 -3.63 4.30
CA HIS A 26 -0.10 -2.56 3.32
C HIS A 26 -1.52 -1.99 3.31
N LEU A 27 -2.53 -2.68 3.85
CA LEU A 27 -3.91 -2.17 3.93
C LEU A 27 -3.96 -0.85 4.72
N SER A 28 -3.16 -0.73 5.78
CA SER A 28 -3.05 0.51 6.55
C SER A 28 -2.63 1.71 5.70
N ALA A 29 -1.77 1.50 4.69
CA ALA A 29 -1.32 2.54 3.78
C ALA A 29 -2.35 2.85 2.69
N ILE A 30 -3.16 1.86 2.29
CA ILE A 30 -4.21 1.97 1.27
C ILE A 30 -5.42 2.74 1.80
N TYR A 31 -5.74 2.58 3.09
CA TYR A 31 -6.91 3.16 3.77
C TYR A 31 -6.58 4.30 4.73
N LYS A 32 -5.34 4.81 4.70
CA LYS A 32 -4.97 5.92 5.58
C LYS A 32 -5.74 7.18 5.17
N ASP A 33 -6.34 7.84 6.16
CA ASP A 33 -7.04 9.10 5.94
C ASP A 33 -6.10 10.16 5.36
N VAL A 34 -6.53 10.76 4.25
CA VAL A 34 -5.79 11.77 3.49
C VAL A 34 -5.56 13.01 4.35
N ALA A 35 -6.52 13.36 5.22
CA ALA A 35 -6.42 14.54 6.08
C ALA A 35 -5.27 14.46 7.10
N GLY A 36 -4.78 13.25 7.42
CA GLY A 36 -3.65 13.03 8.32
C GLY A 36 -2.28 12.97 7.64
N LEU A 37 -2.19 13.16 6.32
CA LEU A 37 -0.95 13.07 5.58
C LEU A 37 -0.22 14.42 5.55
N VAL A 38 1.08 14.41 5.84
CA VAL A 38 1.94 15.60 5.83
C VAL A 38 3.19 15.37 5.01
N GLY A 39 3.72 16.43 4.39
CA GLY A 39 4.98 16.36 3.63
C GLY A 39 4.89 15.59 2.30
N ILE A 40 3.69 15.21 1.85
CA ILE A 40 3.50 14.42 0.63
C ILE A 40 3.33 15.26 -0.64
N ASP A 41 2.95 16.55 -0.50
CA ASP A 41 2.53 17.36 -1.65
C ASP A 41 3.64 17.58 -2.68
N GLY A 42 4.87 17.81 -2.23
CA GLY A 42 6.04 17.99 -3.10
C GLY A 42 6.32 16.73 -3.92
N PRO A 43 6.65 15.60 -3.27
CA PRO A 43 6.89 14.33 -3.96
C PRO A 43 5.72 13.89 -4.85
N LYS A 44 4.47 14.12 -4.41
CA LYS A 44 3.27 13.77 -5.19
C LYS A 44 3.21 14.56 -6.50
N LYS A 45 3.39 15.88 -6.44
CA LYS A 45 3.42 16.75 -7.65
C LYS A 45 4.54 16.37 -8.60
N GLU A 46 5.71 16.05 -8.06
CA GLU A 46 6.85 15.59 -8.86
C GLU A 46 6.53 14.30 -9.62
N LEU A 47 6.00 13.27 -8.94
CA LEU A 47 5.59 12.02 -9.59
C LEU A 47 4.53 12.23 -10.68
N ILE A 48 3.53 13.07 -10.41
CA ILE A 48 2.49 13.40 -11.39
C ILE A 48 3.10 14.08 -12.62
N SER A 49 4.07 14.99 -12.44
CA SER A 49 4.71 15.66 -13.57
C SER A 49 5.46 14.69 -14.49
N TRP A 50 6.11 13.67 -13.93
CA TRP A 50 6.81 12.64 -14.69
C TRP A 50 5.83 11.77 -15.48
N LEU A 51 4.73 11.37 -14.84
CA LEU A 51 3.69 10.53 -15.45
C LEU A 51 2.92 11.26 -16.57
N LYS A 52 2.65 12.56 -16.42
CA LYS A 52 1.91 13.36 -17.41
C LYS A 52 2.73 13.86 -18.60
N ASN A 53 4.06 13.77 -18.55
CA ASN A 53 4.88 14.17 -19.70
C ASN A 53 4.51 13.30 -20.93
N THR A 54 4.28 13.91 -22.09
CA THR A 54 3.72 13.24 -23.29
C THR A 54 4.76 12.68 -24.25
N GLN A 55 6.05 12.76 -23.93
CA GLN A 55 7.13 12.33 -24.83
C GLN A 55 7.19 10.81 -25.06
N GLU A 56 6.66 10.00 -24.15
CA GLU A 56 6.74 8.54 -24.22
C GLU A 56 5.34 7.90 -24.14
N LYS A 57 5.12 6.85 -24.93
CA LYS A 57 3.84 6.11 -24.96
C LYS A 57 3.64 5.20 -23.75
N LEU A 58 4.72 4.72 -23.13
CA LEU A 58 4.69 3.85 -21.96
C LEU A 58 5.71 4.34 -20.95
N LYS A 59 5.31 4.49 -19.69
CA LYS A 59 6.14 5.04 -18.62
C LYS A 59 6.09 4.18 -17.38
N VAL A 60 7.25 4.04 -16.73
CA VAL A 60 7.39 3.32 -15.47
C VAL A 60 8.14 4.22 -14.48
N VAL A 61 7.55 4.43 -13.32
CA VAL A 61 8.15 5.20 -12.21
C VAL A 61 8.29 4.26 -11.01
N ALA A 62 9.48 4.20 -10.43
CA ALA A 62 9.76 3.40 -9.24
C ALA A 62 9.95 4.29 -8.01
N VAL A 63 9.24 3.98 -6.92
CA VAL A 63 9.42 4.64 -5.61
C VAL A 63 10.22 3.72 -4.71
N VAL A 64 11.46 4.09 -4.40
CA VAL A 64 12.42 3.25 -3.66
C VAL A 64 12.80 3.91 -2.34
N GLY A 65 13.10 3.11 -1.32
CA GLY A 65 13.48 3.58 0.01
C GLY A 65 13.22 2.55 1.10
N PHE A 66 13.61 2.86 2.33
CA PHE A 66 13.47 1.95 3.47
C PHE A 66 12.02 1.60 3.82
N GLY A 67 11.84 0.51 4.59
CA GLY A 67 10.54 0.13 5.14
C GLY A 67 9.95 1.24 6.02
N GLY A 68 8.62 1.41 6.00
CA GLY A 68 7.94 2.42 6.82
C GLY A 68 8.01 3.86 6.30
N LEU A 69 8.77 4.15 5.23
CA LEU A 69 8.95 5.52 4.70
C LEU A 69 7.69 6.11 4.03
N GLY A 70 6.61 5.34 3.87
CA GLY A 70 5.37 5.83 3.24
C GLY A 70 5.33 5.70 1.72
N LYS A 71 6.19 4.88 1.10
CA LYS A 71 6.24 4.67 -0.37
C LYS A 71 4.89 4.26 -0.97
N THR A 72 4.26 3.24 -0.38
CA THR A 72 2.93 2.76 -0.81
C THR A 72 1.87 3.85 -0.65
N THR A 73 1.97 4.67 0.41
CA THR A 73 1.06 5.81 0.63
C THR A 73 1.24 6.88 -0.45
N LEU A 74 2.47 7.27 -0.78
CA LEU A 74 2.74 8.23 -1.85
C LEU A 74 2.20 7.74 -3.20
N ALA A 75 2.48 6.48 -3.56
CA ALA A 75 1.98 5.88 -4.79
C ALA A 75 0.44 5.83 -4.82
N LYS A 76 -0.20 5.54 -3.69
CA LYS A 76 -1.67 5.53 -3.58
C LYS A 76 -2.27 6.94 -3.78
N GLN A 77 -1.66 7.97 -3.19
CA GLN A 77 -2.13 9.35 -3.36
C GLN A 77 -2.01 9.84 -4.81
N VAL A 78 -0.93 9.48 -5.50
CA VAL A 78 -0.80 9.76 -6.95
C VAL A 78 -1.88 9.01 -7.72
N TYR A 79 -2.05 7.70 -7.47
CA TYR A 79 -3.06 6.86 -8.11
C TYR A 79 -4.48 7.41 -7.95
N ASP A 80 -4.84 7.88 -6.76
CA ASP A 80 -6.17 8.44 -6.49
C ASP A 80 -6.37 9.79 -7.21
N GLU A 81 -5.33 10.63 -7.30
CA GLU A 81 -5.42 11.96 -7.90
C GLU A 81 -5.53 11.95 -9.43
N ILE A 82 -4.68 11.17 -10.11
CA ILE A 82 -4.67 11.14 -11.59
C ILE A 82 -5.43 9.95 -12.18
N GLY A 83 -5.90 9.02 -11.34
CA GLY A 83 -6.46 7.75 -11.79
C GLY A 83 -7.67 7.91 -12.72
N GLU A 84 -8.50 8.93 -12.50
CA GLU A 84 -9.69 9.22 -13.34
C GLU A 84 -9.32 9.70 -14.75
N GLU A 85 -8.07 10.13 -14.98
CA GLU A 85 -7.60 10.53 -16.31
C GLU A 85 -7.29 9.32 -17.21
N PHE A 86 -7.26 8.11 -16.64
CA PHE A 86 -6.98 6.87 -17.36
C PHE A 86 -8.25 6.05 -17.57
N SER A 87 -8.44 5.52 -18.77
CA SER A 87 -9.58 4.66 -19.09
C SER A 87 -9.61 3.35 -18.28
N CYS A 88 -8.47 2.95 -17.71
CA CYS A 88 -8.32 1.79 -16.84
C CYS A 88 -7.29 2.11 -15.77
N LYS A 89 -7.58 1.75 -14.51
CA LYS A 89 -6.64 1.87 -13.40
C LYS A 89 -6.74 0.66 -12.49
N ALA A 90 -5.61 0.20 -11.97
CA ALA A 90 -5.54 -0.88 -10.99
C ALA A 90 -4.47 -0.58 -9.94
N PHE A 91 -4.73 -0.96 -8.69
CA PHE A 91 -3.78 -0.89 -7.59
C PHE A 91 -3.73 -2.26 -6.92
N VAL A 92 -2.59 -2.95 -7.03
CA VAL A 92 -2.47 -4.36 -6.63
C VAL A 92 -1.33 -4.51 -5.62
N SER A 93 -1.61 -5.26 -4.55
CA SER A 93 -0.60 -5.72 -3.60
C SER A 93 0.06 -6.99 -4.13
N VAL A 94 1.40 -7.06 -4.08
CA VAL A 94 2.17 -8.21 -4.56
C VAL A 94 2.97 -8.76 -3.39
N SER A 95 2.82 -10.06 -3.11
CA SER A 95 3.57 -10.72 -2.05
C SER A 95 5.04 -10.96 -2.48
N GLN A 96 5.90 -11.28 -1.51
CA GLN A 96 7.30 -11.63 -1.80
C GLN A 96 7.43 -12.87 -2.70
N ARG A 97 6.43 -13.75 -2.70
CA ARG A 97 6.34 -14.95 -3.54
C ARG A 97 5.05 -14.89 -4.33
N PRO A 98 5.01 -14.16 -5.46
CA PRO A 98 3.78 -13.95 -6.19
C PRO A 98 3.34 -15.26 -6.87
N ASP A 99 2.06 -15.58 -6.76
CA ASP A 99 1.39 -16.45 -7.71
C ASP A 99 0.94 -15.60 -8.90
N MET A 100 1.64 -15.75 -10.01
CA MET A 100 1.38 -14.97 -11.23
C MET A 100 -0.01 -15.22 -11.81
N THR A 101 -0.54 -16.44 -11.68
CA THR A 101 -1.88 -16.77 -12.20
C THR A 101 -2.94 -16.00 -11.44
N SER A 102 -2.87 -16.03 -10.12
CA SER A 102 -3.77 -15.30 -9.23
C SER A 102 -3.64 -13.78 -9.37
N LEU A 103 -2.41 -13.28 -9.49
CA LEU A 103 -2.12 -11.85 -9.65
C LEU A 103 -2.65 -11.29 -10.98
N LEU A 104 -2.38 -11.98 -12.09
CA LEU A 104 -2.83 -11.55 -13.42
C LEU A 104 -4.34 -11.71 -13.57
N GLY A 105 -4.94 -12.76 -13.00
CA GLY A 105 -6.39 -12.93 -12.93
C GLY A 105 -7.08 -11.75 -12.22
N GLY A 106 -6.48 -11.26 -11.12
CA GLY A 106 -6.99 -10.10 -10.39
C GLY A 106 -6.91 -8.77 -11.16
N LEU A 107 -5.99 -8.64 -12.12
CA LEU A 107 -5.87 -7.45 -12.99
C LEU A 107 -6.85 -7.46 -14.17
N GLN A 108 -7.37 -8.64 -14.55
CA GLN A 108 -8.31 -8.80 -15.66
C GLN A 108 -9.77 -8.55 -15.28
N LEU A 109 -10.10 -8.56 -13.98
CA LEU A 109 -11.43 -8.14 -13.52
C LEU A 109 -11.57 -6.62 -13.66
N LYS A 110 -12.29 -6.23 -14.71
CA LYS A 110 -12.70 -4.86 -14.99
C LYS A 110 -14.18 -4.70 -14.67
#